data_AF-A0A819M2L6-F1
#
_entry.id   AF-A0A819M2L6-F1
#
_cell.length_a   1.000
_cell.length_b   1.000
_cell.length_c   1.000
_cell.angle_alpha   90.00
_cell.angle_beta   90.00
_cell.angle_gamma   90.00
#
_symmetry.space_group_name_H-M   'P 1'
#
loop_
_entity.id
_entity.type
_entity.pdbx_description
1 polymer ?
#
loop_
_entity_poly.entity_id
_entity_poly.type
_entity_poly.pdbx_seq_one_letter_code
_entity_poly.pdbx_strand_id
1 'polypeptide(L)'
;KLCQRTFMPNILRLGAYTSSPRSIVIGYFNDDPILDIAVANFATHNVAVLLGFSNGTFASRKMYSTGYGSFPYSISIGDFNNDNRSDIVVANVGTHSIALILGFGNGTFADQISFSIGSSIPLSIADGDLNRDTFLDIVVACYGTNQIAVLLGYGNGSFQLPITYSTGYDSSPYFVIIADFNRDSWLDIAIAYAGIGSVGVFLGYHNGSLASAKTYSTGSTSVPYAIGIGDFNHDTNLDLAVANSDADEIVIVLGYGNGSFKSRVSVSLNSGSNPQSLVIGDFNNDNKSDIAIANKKKDSIGILLGHGNGDFAAQ
;
A
#
# COMPACT_ATOMS: atom_id res chain seq x y z
N LYS A 1 -14.59 4.24 35.84
CA LYS A 1 -13.25 3.68 36.17
C LYS A 1 -12.81 2.82 35.00
N LEU A 2 -12.17 3.43 34.01
CA LEU A 2 -11.61 2.71 32.85
C LEU A 2 -10.33 2.02 33.33
N CYS A 3 -10.29 0.70 33.18
CA CYS A 3 -9.15 -0.12 33.51
C CYS A 3 -8.04 0.21 32.50
N GLN A 4 -7.01 0.94 32.92
CA GLN A 4 -5.74 0.99 32.20
C GLN A 4 -5.16 -0.43 32.23
N ARG A 5 -5.56 -1.27 31.27
CA ARG A 5 -4.80 -2.47 30.95
C ARG A 5 -3.53 -2.00 30.27
N THR A 6 -2.44 -2.02 31.02
CA THR A 6 -1.10 -1.91 30.46
C THR A 6 -0.91 -3.09 29.50
N PHE A 7 -1.11 -2.86 28.20
CA PHE A 7 -0.66 -3.78 27.18
C PHE A 7 0.86 -3.83 27.31
N MET A 8 1.41 -4.94 27.80
CA MET A 8 2.81 -5.25 27.53
C MET A 8 2.81 -5.91 26.15
N PRO A 9 3.19 -5.20 25.07
CA PRO A 9 3.20 -5.81 23.76
C PRO A 9 4.22 -6.94 23.74
N ASN A 10 3.78 -8.15 23.38
CA ASN A 10 4.70 -9.17 22.91
C ASN A 10 5.28 -8.65 21.58
N ILE A 11 6.52 -8.16 21.60
CA ILE A 11 7.17 -7.63 20.41
C ILE A 11 7.61 -8.81 19.53
N LEU A 12 6.90 -9.02 18.43
CA LEU A 12 7.32 -9.93 17.38
C LEU A 12 8.42 -9.27 16.54
N ARG A 13 9.59 -9.90 16.45
CA ARG A 13 10.68 -9.44 15.58
C ARG A 13 10.48 -9.99 14.17
N LEU A 14 10.07 -9.09 13.28
CA LEU A 14 9.74 -9.37 11.87
C LEU A 14 10.97 -9.60 10.97
N GLY A 15 12.18 -9.32 11.46
CA GLY A 15 13.42 -9.56 10.73
C GLY A 15 14.65 -9.64 11.66
N ALA A 16 15.83 -9.83 11.05
CA ALA A 16 17.09 -9.75 11.79
C ALA A 16 17.32 -8.31 12.31
N TYR A 17 18.18 -8.14 13.32
CA TYR A 17 18.50 -6.81 13.89
C TYR A 17 18.96 -5.79 12.83
N THR A 18 19.47 -6.24 11.70
CA THR A 18 20.00 -5.43 10.60
C THR A 18 19.08 -5.42 9.37
N SER A 19 17.87 -5.98 9.44
CA SER A 19 17.07 -6.24 8.23
C SER A 19 16.37 -5.02 7.66
N SER A 20 16.11 -4.00 8.49
CA SER A 20 15.43 -2.75 8.10
C SER A 20 14.10 -3.04 7.37
N PRO A 21 13.08 -3.59 8.08
CA PRO A 21 11.81 -3.93 7.46
C PRO A 21 11.12 -2.66 6.92
N ARG A 22 10.54 -2.75 5.72
CA ARG A 22 9.90 -1.60 5.03
C ARG A 22 8.42 -1.76 4.78
N SER A 23 7.99 -2.99 4.49
CA SER A 23 6.61 -3.28 4.16
C SER A 23 6.23 -4.65 4.68
N ILE A 24 4.95 -4.82 5.02
CA ILE A 24 4.36 -6.02 5.58
C ILE A 24 3.03 -6.28 4.87
N VAL A 25 2.75 -7.55 4.59
CA VAL A 25 1.47 -8.04 4.07
C VAL A 25 1.02 -9.23 4.91
N ILE A 26 -0.29 -9.42 4.95
CA ILE A 26 -0.97 -10.47 5.70
C ILE A 26 -1.84 -11.25 4.72
N GLY A 27 -1.75 -12.57 4.72
CA GLY A 27 -2.50 -13.42 3.80
C GLY A 27 -2.41 -14.89 4.19
N TYR A 28 -3.04 -15.75 3.39
CA TYR A 28 -2.94 -17.21 3.53
C TYR A 28 -1.83 -17.71 2.61
N PHE A 29 -0.65 -18.06 3.16
CA PHE A 29 0.48 -18.58 2.36
C PHE A 29 0.53 -20.11 2.34
N ASN A 30 -0.33 -20.74 3.11
CA ASN A 30 -0.56 -22.17 3.16
C ASN A 30 -2.07 -22.47 3.11
N ASP A 31 -2.43 -23.75 2.92
CA ASP A 31 -3.82 -24.20 2.85
C ASP A 31 -4.52 -24.29 4.23
N ASP A 32 -4.17 -23.42 5.18
CA ASP A 32 -4.84 -23.33 6.48
C ASP A 32 -5.62 -22.00 6.63
N PRO A 33 -6.64 -21.95 7.51
CA PRO A 33 -7.47 -20.75 7.67
C PRO A 33 -6.84 -19.75 8.66
N ILE A 34 -5.52 -19.75 8.83
CA ILE A 34 -4.79 -18.86 9.74
C ILE A 34 -4.00 -17.85 8.90
N LEU A 35 -4.08 -16.58 9.30
CA LEU A 35 -3.32 -15.54 8.61
C LEU A 35 -1.82 -15.63 8.94
N ASP A 36 -1.03 -15.55 7.88
CA ASP A 36 0.42 -15.52 7.90
C ASP A 36 0.94 -14.10 7.60
N ILE A 37 2.25 -13.90 7.75
CA ILE A 37 2.89 -12.60 7.52
C ILE A 37 4.04 -12.73 6.52
N ALA A 38 4.15 -11.80 5.58
CA ALA A 38 5.36 -11.60 4.78
C ALA A 38 5.90 -10.18 4.94
N VAL A 39 7.23 -10.04 5.00
CA VAL A 39 7.92 -8.78 5.35
C VAL A 39 9.06 -8.51 4.38
N ALA A 40 9.03 -7.37 3.70
CA ALA A 40 10.12 -6.87 2.88
C ALA A 40 11.26 -6.33 3.77
N ASN A 41 12.43 -6.97 3.74
CA ASN A 41 13.61 -6.58 4.50
C ASN A 41 14.65 -5.90 3.62
N PHE A 42 14.65 -4.56 3.66
CA PHE A 42 15.43 -3.70 2.78
C PHE A 42 16.92 -3.99 2.81
N ALA A 43 17.52 -4.02 4.00
CA ALA A 43 18.97 -4.09 4.16
C ALA A 43 19.53 -5.51 3.98
N THR A 44 18.69 -6.54 4.08
CA THR A 44 19.09 -7.94 3.88
C THR A 44 18.61 -8.53 2.56
N HIS A 45 17.99 -7.72 1.68
CA HIS A 45 17.63 -8.10 0.32
C HIS A 45 16.75 -9.36 0.21
N ASN A 46 15.75 -9.46 1.08
CA ASN A 46 14.85 -10.62 1.10
C ASN A 46 13.45 -10.26 1.57
N VAL A 47 12.52 -11.18 1.32
CA VAL A 47 11.24 -11.28 2.01
C VAL A 47 11.33 -12.35 3.09
N ALA A 48 10.91 -12.03 4.30
CA ALA A 48 10.71 -13.01 5.37
C ALA A 48 9.24 -13.41 5.45
N VAL A 49 8.95 -14.71 5.42
CA VAL A 49 7.60 -15.27 5.62
C VAL A 49 7.53 -15.96 6.97
N LEU A 50 6.48 -15.65 7.74
CA LEU A 50 6.19 -16.19 9.06
C LEU A 50 4.80 -16.81 9.04
N LEU A 51 4.71 -18.14 9.18
CA LEU A 51 3.43 -18.83 9.22
C LEU A 51 2.76 -18.66 10.58
N GLY A 52 1.48 -18.33 10.61
CA GLY A 52 0.69 -18.12 11.80
C GLY A 52 0.26 -19.42 12.47
N PHE A 53 -0.04 -19.32 13.76
CA PHE A 53 -0.70 -20.35 14.54
C PHE A 53 -1.97 -19.77 15.16
N SER A 54 -2.97 -20.62 15.40
CA SER A 54 -4.28 -20.21 15.95
C SER A 54 -4.21 -19.57 17.35
N ASN A 55 -3.08 -19.74 18.05
CA ASN A 55 -2.80 -19.10 19.34
C ASN A 55 -2.19 -17.68 19.21
N GLY A 56 -2.09 -17.13 18.00
CA GLY A 56 -1.52 -15.81 17.72
C GLY A 56 0.02 -15.76 17.72
N THR A 57 0.69 -16.90 17.74
CA THR A 57 2.15 -17.01 17.58
C THR A 57 2.53 -17.36 16.14
N PHE A 58 3.82 -17.28 15.80
CA PHE A 58 4.32 -17.55 14.46
C PHE A 58 5.43 -18.60 14.46
N ALA A 59 5.51 -19.38 13.39
CA ALA A 59 6.63 -20.26 13.10
C ALA A 59 7.93 -19.48 12.86
N SER A 60 9.05 -20.19 12.88
CA SER A 60 10.35 -19.64 12.48
C SER A 60 10.29 -19.08 11.06
N ARG A 61 10.74 -17.83 10.89
CA ARG A 61 10.74 -17.16 9.60
C ARG A 61 11.55 -17.93 8.54
N LYS A 62 11.02 -18.03 7.33
CA LYS A 62 11.75 -18.43 6.12
C LYS A 62 12.09 -17.18 5.31
N MET A 63 13.27 -17.14 4.69
CA MET A 63 13.74 -15.97 3.94
C MET A 63 13.91 -16.33 2.47
N TYR A 64 13.38 -15.49 1.59
CA TYR A 64 13.45 -15.65 0.14
C TYR A 64 14.18 -14.44 -0.45
N SER A 65 15.27 -14.70 -1.17
CA SER A 65 16.11 -13.64 -1.74
C SER A 65 15.35 -12.86 -2.80
N THR A 66 15.42 -11.53 -2.73
CA THR A 66 14.96 -10.63 -3.79
C THR A 66 16.12 -10.18 -4.69
N GLY A 67 17.29 -10.81 -4.55
CA GLY A 67 18.50 -10.53 -5.34
C GLY A 67 19.45 -9.56 -4.65
N TYR A 68 20.75 -9.73 -4.90
CA TYR A 68 21.78 -8.89 -4.27
C TYR A 68 21.62 -7.41 -4.67
N GLY A 69 21.63 -6.51 -3.69
CA GLY A 69 21.45 -5.07 -3.94
C GLY A 69 20.03 -4.67 -4.34
N SER A 70 19.02 -5.55 -4.17
CA SER A 70 17.63 -5.27 -4.55
C SER A 70 16.95 -4.22 -3.69
N PHE A 71 17.22 -4.22 -2.39
CA PHE A 71 16.62 -3.31 -1.41
C PHE A 71 15.08 -3.30 -1.51
N PRO A 72 14.39 -4.39 -1.12
CA PRO A 72 12.94 -4.48 -1.25
C PRO A 72 12.24 -3.42 -0.39
N TYR A 73 11.27 -2.71 -0.97
CA TYR A 73 10.64 -1.54 -0.36
C TYR A 73 9.14 -1.71 -0.11
N SER A 74 8.42 -2.25 -1.09
CA SER A 74 6.98 -2.51 -1.02
C SER A 74 6.70 -3.95 -1.45
N ILE A 75 5.69 -4.57 -0.85
CA ILE A 75 5.27 -5.94 -1.09
C ILE A 75 3.75 -5.98 -1.32
N SER A 76 3.29 -6.85 -2.21
CA SER A 76 1.88 -7.19 -2.39
C SER A 76 1.71 -8.70 -2.54
N ILE A 77 0.48 -9.17 -2.34
CA ILE A 77 0.11 -10.59 -2.40
C ILE A 77 -1.06 -10.79 -3.35
N GLY A 78 -1.02 -11.89 -4.10
CA GLY A 78 -2.05 -12.22 -5.07
C GLY A 78 -1.73 -13.53 -5.79
N ASP A 79 -2.70 -14.08 -6.52
CA ASP A 79 -2.49 -15.24 -7.39
C ASP A 79 -2.13 -14.74 -8.80
N PHE A 80 -0.83 -14.66 -9.10
CA PHE A 80 -0.34 -14.10 -10.36
C PHE A 80 -0.17 -15.17 -11.45
N ASN A 81 -0.39 -16.44 -11.12
CA ASN A 81 -0.27 -17.58 -12.04
C ASN A 81 -1.56 -18.44 -12.15
N ASN A 82 -2.66 -18.02 -11.52
CA ASN A 82 -3.96 -18.68 -11.45
C ASN A 82 -3.92 -20.11 -10.91
N ASP A 83 -3.02 -20.41 -9.98
CA ASP A 83 -2.96 -21.72 -9.33
C ASP A 83 -3.75 -21.78 -8.01
N ASN A 84 -4.48 -20.71 -7.69
CA ASN A 84 -5.23 -20.46 -6.46
C ASN A 84 -4.36 -20.42 -5.19
N ARG A 85 -3.10 -20.00 -5.31
CA ARG A 85 -2.20 -19.81 -4.17
C ARG A 85 -1.70 -18.38 -4.11
N SER A 86 -1.40 -17.93 -2.90
CA SER A 86 -0.82 -16.62 -2.70
C SER A 86 0.63 -16.62 -3.16
N ASP A 87 0.92 -15.83 -4.19
CA ASP A 87 2.26 -15.42 -4.58
C ASP A 87 2.61 -14.07 -3.93
N ILE A 88 3.87 -13.67 -4.08
CA ILE A 88 4.40 -12.42 -3.54
C ILE A 88 5.02 -11.61 -4.67
N VAL A 89 4.63 -10.35 -4.79
CA VAL A 89 5.32 -9.37 -5.64
C VAL A 89 6.05 -8.35 -4.76
N VAL A 90 7.26 -7.96 -5.16
CA VAL A 90 8.12 -7.06 -4.40
C VAL A 90 8.68 -5.97 -5.30
N ALA A 91 8.55 -4.71 -4.89
CA ALA A 91 9.28 -3.59 -5.48
C ALA A 91 10.70 -3.50 -4.93
N ASN A 92 11.69 -3.60 -5.82
CA ASN A 92 13.12 -3.57 -5.48
C ASN A 92 13.76 -2.27 -5.96
N VAL A 93 14.07 -1.36 -5.03
CA VAL A 93 14.55 -0.02 -5.39
C VAL A 93 15.96 0.00 -5.96
N GLY A 94 16.84 -0.90 -5.53
CA GLY A 94 18.23 -0.89 -5.98
C GLY A 94 18.44 -1.52 -7.35
N THR A 95 17.63 -2.52 -7.69
CA THR A 95 17.69 -3.20 -8.99
C THR A 95 16.73 -2.60 -10.02
N HIS A 96 15.94 -1.58 -9.65
CA HIS A 96 14.97 -0.92 -10.54
C HIS A 96 14.02 -1.95 -11.18
N SER A 97 13.52 -2.87 -10.36
CA SER A 97 12.72 -4.01 -10.80
C SER A 97 11.59 -4.34 -9.84
N ILE A 98 10.63 -5.10 -10.33
CA ILE A 98 9.73 -5.88 -9.48
C ILE A 98 10.20 -7.34 -9.49
N ALA A 99 10.02 -8.05 -8.38
CA ALA A 99 10.27 -9.48 -8.27
C ALA A 99 8.95 -10.20 -7.96
N LEU A 100 8.63 -11.23 -8.74
CA LEU A 100 7.55 -12.18 -8.46
C LEU A 100 8.14 -13.44 -7.82
N ILE A 101 7.56 -13.87 -6.71
CA ILE A 101 7.96 -15.05 -5.94
C ILE A 101 6.72 -15.93 -5.83
N LEU A 102 6.68 -17.03 -6.61
CA LEU A 102 5.52 -17.91 -6.70
C LEU A 102 5.36 -18.78 -5.45
N GLY A 103 4.13 -18.90 -4.95
CA GLY A 103 3.76 -19.71 -3.80
C GLY A 103 3.47 -21.16 -4.18
N PHE A 104 3.88 -22.10 -3.32
CA PHE A 104 3.57 -23.52 -3.50
C PHE A 104 2.35 -23.99 -2.70
N GLY A 105 1.67 -23.10 -1.96
CA GLY A 105 0.46 -23.41 -1.17
C GLY A 105 0.73 -24.15 0.14
N ASN A 106 1.99 -24.42 0.47
CA ASN A 106 2.40 -25.11 1.70
C ASN A 106 3.28 -24.20 2.60
N GLY A 107 3.19 -22.88 2.43
CA GLY A 107 4.05 -21.91 3.10
C GLY A 107 5.49 -21.88 2.60
N THR A 108 5.77 -22.48 1.43
CA THR A 108 7.05 -22.34 0.72
C THR A 108 6.88 -21.64 -0.62
N PHE A 109 7.95 -21.01 -1.10
CA PHE A 109 7.96 -20.21 -2.31
C PHE A 109 9.15 -20.56 -3.21
N ALA A 110 8.98 -20.28 -4.50
CA ALA A 110 10.01 -20.42 -5.52
C ALA A 110 11.10 -19.34 -5.40
N ASP A 111 12.15 -19.47 -6.21
CA ASP A 111 13.07 -18.37 -6.47
C ASP A 111 12.38 -17.25 -7.24
N GLN A 112 12.85 -16.02 -7.06
CA GLN A 112 12.25 -14.86 -7.72
C GLN A 112 12.40 -14.86 -9.24
N ILE A 113 11.38 -14.31 -9.91
CA ILE A 113 11.40 -13.90 -11.31
C ILE A 113 11.42 -12.37 -11.33
N SER A 114 12.44 -11.77 -11.93
CA SER A 114 12.63 -10.31 -11.93
C SER A 114 12.14 -9.69 -13.24
N PHE A 115 11.34 -8.62 -13.15
CA PHE A 115 10.89 -7.81 -14.27
C PHE A 115 11.43 -6.39 -14.13
N SER A 116 12.16 -5.90 -15.14
CA SER A 116 12.68 -4.53 -15.13
C SER A 116 11.57 -3.53 -15.37
N ILE A 117 11.61 -2.41 -14.65
CA ILE A 117 10.74 -1.24 -14.87
C ILE A 117 11.53 -0.05 -15.43
N GLY A 118 12.62 -0.35 -16.15
CA GLY A 118 13.52 0.66 -16.72
C GLY A 118 14.43 1.29 -15.68
N SER A 119 14.66 2.61 -15.79
CA SER A 119 15.53 3.38 -14.90
C SER A 119 14.82 3.99 -13.69
N SER A 120 13.60 3.55 -13.38
CA SER A 120 12.80 4.14 -12.31
C SER A 120 12.97 3.45 -10.96
N ILE A 121 12.64 4.17 -9.90
CA ILE A 121 12.71 3.70 -8.51
C ILE A 121 11.28 3.29 -8.09
N PRO A 122 10.99 1.99 -7.97
CA PRO A 122 9.67 1.48 -7.56
C PRO A 122 9.50 1.63 -6.05
N LEU A 123 8.67 2.57 -5.60
CA LEU A 123 8.44 2.76 -4.15
C LEU A 123 7.20 2.05 -3.63
N SER A 124 6.19 1.86 -4.47
CA SER A 124 4.94 1.23 -4.07
C SER A 124 4.39 0.40 -5.20
N ILE A 125 3.77 -0.73 -4.85
CA ILE A 125 3.05 -1.61 -5.75
C ILE A 125 1.64 -1.81 -5.24
N ALA A 126 0.71 -2.00 -6.17
CA ALA A 126 -0.64 -2.46 -5.93
C ALA A 126 -1.03 -3.39 -7.09
N ASP A 127 -1.93 -4.33 -6.84
CA ASP A 127 -2.42 -5.26 -7.84
C ASP A 127 -3.95 -5.27 -7.91
N GLY A 128 -4.45 -5.70 -9.06
CA GLY A 128 -5.87 -5.80 -9.36
C GLY A 128 -6.08 -6.10 -10.84
N ASP A 129 -7.24 -6.66 -11.19
CA ASP A 129 -7.62 -6.94 -12.58
C ASP A 129 -8.14 -5.64 -13.24
N LEU A 130 -7.25 -4.90 -13.90
CA LEU A 130 -7.54 -3.57 -14.47
C LEU A 130 -8.28 -3.65 -15.81
N ASN A 131 -8.19 -4.78 -16.50
CA ASN A 131 -8.74 -4.97 -17.84
C ASN A 131 -9.89 -6.01 -17.90
N ARG A 132 -10.24 -6.61 -16.76
CA ARG A 132 -11.26 -7.66 -16.59
C ARG A 132 -10.99 -8.93 -17.38
N ASP A 133 -9.72 -9.31 -17.54
CA ASP A 133 -9.34 -10.57 -18.16
C ASP A 133 -9.18 -11.72 -17.14
N THR A 134 -9.54 -11.47 -15.88
CA THR A 134 -9.44 -12.36 -14.71
C THR A 134 -8.04 -12.54 -14.13
N PHE A 135 -7.03 -11.91 -14.72
CA PHE A 135 -5.64 -12.00 -14.27
C PHE A 135 -5.24 -10.75 -13.49
N LEU A 136 -4.42 -10.93 -12.46
CA LEU A 136 -3.91 -9.80 -11.70
C LEU A 136 -2.89 -9.01 -12.52
N ASP A 137 -3.14 -7.71 -12.63
CA ASP A 137 -2.21 -6.73 -13.15
C ASP A 137 -1.46 -6.05 -11.99
N ILE A 138 -0.37 -5.36 -12.30
CA ILE A 138 0.43 -4.63 -11.31
C ILE A 138 0.54 -3.16 -11.71
N VAL A 139 0.34 -2.28 -10.73
CA VAL A 139 0.64 -0.85 -10.82
C VAL A 139 1.81 -0.51 -9.92
N VAL A 140 2.78 0.23 -10.46
CA VAL A 140 4.00 0.63 -9.75
C VAL A 140 4.12 2.15 -9.72
N ALA A 141 4.34 2.71 -8.52
CA ALA A 141 4.73 4.12 -8.34
C ALA A 141 6.23 4.30 -8.63
N CYS A 142 6.54 5.04 -9.70
CA CYS A 142 7.87 5.17 -10.27
C CYS A 142 8.48 6.54 -9.91
N TYR A 143 9.00 6.65 -8.67
CA TYR A 143 9.41 7.90 -8.02
C TYR A 143 10.40 8.73 -8.85
N GLY A 144 11.45 8.08 -9.37
CA GLY A 144 12.56 8.78 -10.06
C GLY A 144 12.24 9.27 -11.47
N THR A 145 11.13 8.82 -12.08
CA THR A 145 10.78 9.14 -13.47
C THR A 145 9.48 9.93 -13.61
N ASN A 146 8.83 10.32 -12.50
CA ASN A 146 7.55 11.03 -12.50
C ASN A 146 6.48 10.30 -13.35
N GLN A 147 6.38 8.99 -13.13
CA GLN A 147 5.47 8.12 -13.85
C GLN A 147 4.81 7.12 -12.90
N ILE A 148 3.77 6.46 -13.38
CA ILE A 148 3.39 5.12 -12.94
C ILE A 148 3.64 4.12 -14.07
N ALA A 149 3.91 2.87 -13.72
CA ALA A 149 4.01 1.77 -14.68
C ALA A 149 2.87 0.77 -14.41
N VAL A 150 2.19 0.35 -15.47
CA VAL A 150 1.17 -0.71 -15.45
C VAL A 150 1.73 -1.92 -16.19
N LEU A 151 1.68 -3.08 -15.54
CA LEU A 151 2.09 -4.36 -16.09
C LEU A 151 0.87 -5.27 -16.13
N LEU A 152 0.35 -5.51 -17.34
CA LEU A 152 -0.81 -6.39 -17.51
C LEU A 152 -0.40 -7.86 -17.40
N GLY A 153 -1.13 -8.64 -16.61
CA GLY A 153 -0.85 -10.05 -16.34
C GLY A 153 -1.25 -10.96 -17.51
N TYR A 154 -0.52 -12.06 -17.69
CA TYR A 154 -0.95 -13.17 -18.54
C TYR A 154 -1.55 -14.33 -17.74
N GLY A 155 -1.62 -14.21 -16.41
CA GLY A 155 -2.19 -15.25 -15.55
C GLY A 155 -1.36 -16.53 -15.46
N ASN A 156 -0.07 -16.46 -15.80
CA ASN A 156 0.85 -17.60 -15.76
C ASN A 156 2.19 -17.24 -15.07
N GLY A 157 2.20 -16.17 -14.27
CA GLY A 157 3.40 -15.62 -13.63
C GLY A 157 4.27 -14.77 -14.58
N SER A 158 3.74 -14.34 -15.73
CA SER A 158 4.40 -13.39 -16.62
C SER A 158 3.51 -12.19 -16.94
N PHE A 159 4.13 -11.09 -17.37
CA PHE A 159 3.47 -9.82 -17.63
C PHE A 159 3.82 -9.26 -19.01
N GLN A 160 2.96 -8.41 -19.54
CA GLN A 160 3.25 -7.56 -20.69
C GLN A 160 4.40 -6.59 -20.38
N LEU A 161 4.97 -5.99 -21.43
CA LEU A 161 5.91 -4.89 -21.26
C LEU A 161 5.22 -3.72 -20.52
N PRO A 162 5.90 -3.04 -19.58
CA PRO A 162 5.29 -1.98 -18.80
C PRO A 162 4.79 -0.82 -19.67
N ILE A 163 3.53 -0.41 -19.47
CA ILE A 163 2.95 0.80 -20.04
C ILE A 163 3.09 1.91 -19.01
N THR A 164 3.66 3.05 -19.39
CA THR A 164 3.90 4.16 -18.46
C THR A 164 2.95 5.33 -18.67
N TYR A 165 2.53 5.93 -17.57
CA TYR A 165 1.68 7.13 -17.55
C TYR A 165 2.39 8.24 -16.79
N SER A 166 2.41 9.45 -17.35
CA SER A 166 3.01 10.61 -16.71
C SER A 166 2.19 11.04 -15.50
N THR A 167 2.86 11.30 -14.38
CA THR A 167 2.26 11.89 -13.17
C THR A 167 2.50 13.41 -13.08
N GLY A 168 3.12 14.01 -14.10
CA GLY A 168 3.46 15.44 -14.15
C GLY A 168 4.83 15.76 -13.57
N TYR A 169 5.36 16.93 -13.91
CA TYR A 169 6.70 17.37 -13.51
C TYR A 169 6.83 17.46 -11.99
N ASP A 170 7.97 17.02 -11.46
CA ASP A 170 8.31 16.97 -10.02
C ASP A 170 7.32 16.23 -9.11
N SER A 171 6.40 15.44 -9.67
CA SER A 171 5.35 14.77 -8.90
C SER A 171 5.87 13.78 -7.87
N SER A 172 7.00 13.10 -8.14
CA SER A 172 7.63 12.14 -7.23
C SER A 172 6.62 11.14 -6.64
N PRO A 173 5.99 10.30 -7.49
CA PRO A 173 4.95 9.37 -7.07
C PRO A 173 5.51 8.36 -6.05
N TYR A 174 4.86 8.28 -4.89
CA TYR A 174 5.41 7.59 -3.72
C TYR A 174 4.60 6.36 -3.32
N PHE A 175 3.28 6.49 -3.28
CA PHE A 175 2.34 5.45 -2.85
C PHE A 175 1.24 5.28 -3.89
N VAL A 176 0.82 4.04 -4.11
CA VAL A 176 -0.27 3.70 -5.04
C VAL A 176 -1.35 2.90 -4.32
N ILE A 177 -2.61 3.19 -4.63
CA ILE A 177 -3.75 2.37 -4.26
C ILE A 177 -4.74 2.27 -5.43
N ILE A 178 -5.47 1.16 -5.49
CA ILE A 178 -6.40 0.83 -6.57
C ILE A 178 -7.80 0.65 -5.98
N ALA A 179 -8.80 1.28 -6.60
CA ALA A 179 -10.22 1.09 -6.26
C ALA A 179 -11.11 1.67 -7.36
N ASP A 180 -12.40 1.35 -7.38
CA ASP A 180 -13.39 1.99 -8.25
C ASP A 180 -13.85 3.32 -7.62
N PHE A 181 -13.21 4.44 -8.00
CA PHE A 181 -13.50 5.76 -7.43
C PHE A 181 -14.68 6.46 -8.10
N ASN A 182 -15.14 5.95 -9.25
CA ASN A 182 -16.20 6.57 -10.06
C ASN A 182 -17.47 5.71 -10.22
N ARG A 183 -17.47 4.52 -9.62
CA ARG A 183 -18.58 3.54 -9.60
C ARG A 183 -18.95 3.00 -10.98
N ASP A 184 -18.00 2.94 -11.91
CA ASP A 184 -18.20 2.32 -13.22
C ASP A 184 -17.80 0.82 -13.23
N SER A 185 -17.43 0.30 -12.06
CA SER A 185 -16.96 -1.06 -11.79
C SER A 185 -15.58 -1.36 -12.37
N TRP A 186 -14.89 -0.40 -12.98
CA TRP A 186 -13.49 -0.55 -13.41
C TRP A 186 -12.56 -0.01 -12.33
N LEU A 187 -11.38 -0.61 -12.24
CA LEU A 187 -10.41 -0.19 -11.25
C LEU A 187 -9.73 1.10 -11.70
N ASP A 188 -9.80 2.12 -10.84
CA ASP A 188 -9.08 3.38 -10.95
C ASP A 188 -7.84 3.35 -10.04
N ILE A 189 -6.97 4.35 -10.19
CA ILE A 189 -5.69 4.43 -9.45
C ILE A 189 -5.56 5.79 -8.77
N ALA A 190 -5.26 5.79 -7.47
CA ALA A 190 -4.87 6.98 -6.73
C ALA A 190 -3.40 6.92 -6.31
N ILE A 191 -2.67 8.02 -6.51
CA ILE A 191 -1.23 8.13 -6.27
C ILE A 191 -0.92 9.29 -5.34
N ALA A 192 -0.10 9.04 -4.32
CA ALA A 192 0.48 10.10 -3.49
C ALA A 192 1.66 10.75 -4.22
N TYR A 193 1.55 12.04 -4.54
CA TYR A 193 2.61 12.83 -5.16
C TYR A 193 3.40 13.59 -4.11
N ALA A 194 4.48 12.97 -3.64
CA ALA A 194 5.29 13.51 -2.54
C ALA A 194 5.94 14.85 -2.90
N GLY A 195 6.31 15.06 -4.18
CA GLY A 195 7.08 16.23 -4.59
C GLY A 195 6.26 17.51 -4.76
N ILE A 196 4.94 17.39 -4.96
CA ILE A 196 4.03 18.53 -5.20
C ILE A 196 2.88 18.61 -4.18
N GLY A 197 2.90 17.78 -3.13
CA GLY A 197 1.91 17.85 -2.04
C GLY A 197 0.48 17.64 -2.50
N SER A 198 0.23 16.53 -3.21
CA SER A 198 -1.10 16.24 -3.77
C SER A 198 -1.34 14.74 -3.95
N VAL A 199 -2.60 14.40 -4.25
CA VAL A 199 -3.00 13.08 -4.75
C VAL A 199 -3.42 13.21 -6.21
N GLY A 200 -2.92 12.34 -7.07
CA GLY A 200 -3.41 12.17 -8.43
C GLY A 200 -4.35 10.99 -8.55
N VAL A 201 -5.41 11.14 -9.34
CA VAL A 201 -6.37 10.07 -9.62
C VAL A 201 -6.44 9.85 -11.13
N PHE A 202 -6.14 8.63 -11.55
CA PHE A 202 -6.26 8.12 -12.91
C PHE A 202 -7.53 7.27 -12.98
N LEU A 203 -8.44 7.61 -13.90
CA LEU A 203 -9.60 6.76 -14.14
C LEU A 203 -9.23 5.63 -15.10
N GLY A 204 -9.66 4.41 -14.77
CA GLY A 204 -9.48 3.23 -15.58
C GLY A 204 -10.41 3.21 -16.79
N TYR A 205 -9.93 2.64 -17.89
CA TYR A 205 -10.74 2.30 -19.04
C TYR A 205 -10.79 0.78 -19.22
N HIS A 206 -11.77 0.35 -19.99
CA HIS A 206 -12.12 -1.06 -20.20
C HIS A 206 -11.01 -1.98 -20.77
N ASN A 207 -9.88 -1.42 -21.18
CA ASN A 207 -8.74 -2.14 -21.76
C ASN A 207 -7.49 -2.10 -20.85
N GLY A 208 -7.64 -1.72 -19.58
CA GLY A 208 -6.55 -1.54 -18.64
C GLY A 208 -5.75 -0.25 -18.86
N SER A 209 -6.15 0.61 -19.81
CA SER A 209 -5.52 1.91 -20.00
C SER A 209 -6.10 2.97 -19.07
N LEU A 210 -5.35 4.04 -18.83
CA LEU A 210 -5.71 5.08 -17.86
C LEU A 210 -5.95 6.44 -18.53
N ALA A 211 -6.93 7.18 -18.02
CA ALA A 211 -7.12 8.60 -18.29
C ALA A 211 -5.96 9.43 -17.72
N SER A 212 -5.76 10.66 -18.21
CA SER A 212 -4.80 11.58 -17.58
C SER A 212 -5.21 11.89 -16.14
N ALA A 213 -4.21 11.95 -15.25
CA ALA A 213 -4.45 12.17 -13.83
C ALA A 213 -5.15 13.51 -13.55
N LYS A 214 -6.18 13.49 -12.71
CA LYS A 214 -6.68 14.69 -12.02
C LYS A 214 -5.97 14.82 -10.69
N THR A 215 -5.49 16.02 -10.38
CA THR A 215 -4.66 16.26 -9.19
C THR A 215 -5.42 17.07 -8.14
N TYR A 216 -5.34 16.63 -6.89
CA TYR A 216 -5.97 17.22 -5.72
C TYR A 216 -4.89 17.53 -4.70
N SER A 217 -4.55 18.81 -4.52
CA SER A 217 -3.58 19.21 -3.50
C SER A 217 -3.99 18.72 -2.11
N THR A 218 -3.02 18.42 -1.24
CA THR A 218 -3.25 18.11 0.17
C THR A 218 -2.75 19.24 1.07
N GLY A 219 -1.89 20.11 0.55
CA GLY A 219 -1.41 21.33 1.21
C GLY A 219 -0.08 21.76 0.60
N SER A 220 0.34 23.01 0.82
CA SER A 220 1.58 23.55 0.22
C SER A 220 2.86 23.05 0.88
N THR A 221 2.77 22.56 2.11
CA THR A 221 3.88 21.96 2.88
C THR A 221 3.73 20.44 2.99
N SER A 222 2.75 19.87 2.31
CA SER A 222 2.37 18.47 2.44
C SER A 222 3.31 17.59 1.64
N VAL A 223 3.73 16.48 2.24
CA VAL A 223 4.54 15.45 1.58
C VAL A 223 3.82 14.12 1.77
N PRO A 224 2.87 13.77 0.88
CA PRO A 224 2.01 12.61 1.05
C PRO A 224 2.80 11.31 0.83
N TYR A 225 2.79 10.43 1.84
CA TYR A 225 3.54 9.17 1.85
C TYR A 225 2.66 7.92 1.85
N ALA A 226 1.40 8.04 2.26
CA ALA A 226 0.45 6.94 2.25
C ALA A 226 -0.97 7.46 1.99
N ILE A 227 -1.78 6.60 1.39
CA ILE A 227 -3.22 6.82 1.16
C ILE A 227 -3.97 5.63 1.74
N GLY A 228 -5.04 5.90 2.48
CA GLY A 228 -6.05 4.91 2.84
C GLY A 228 -7.39 5.28 2.21
N ILE A 229 -8.23 4.27 2.01
CA ILE A 229 -9.56 4.41 1.42
C ILE A 229 -10.60 4.03 2.46
N GLY A 230 -11.67 4.80 2.54
CA GLY A 230 -12.83 4.52 3.38
C GLY A 230 -14.01 5.40 3.01
N ASP A 231 -15.18 5.12 3.56
CA ASP A 231 -16.30 6.06 3.60
C ASP A 231 -16.22 6.79 4.94
N PHE A 232 -15.77 8.05 4.94
CA PHE A 232 -15.53 8.83 6.17
C PHE A 232 -16.72 9.71 6.54
N ASN A 233 -17.67 9.91 5.61
CA ASN A 233 -18.83 10.78 5.77
C ASN A 233 -20.19 10.06 5.61
N HIS A 234 -20.17 8.74 5.45
CA HIS A 234 -21.34 7.88 5.23
C HIS A 234 -22.18 8.26 4.00
N ASP A 235 -21.55 8.82 2.97
CA ASP A 235 -22.22 9.12 1.70
C ASP A 235 -22.12 7.98 0.69
N THR A 236 -21.51 6.85 1.10
CA THR A 236 -21.22 5.63 0.33
C THR A 236 -20.11 5.75 -0.71
N ASN A 237 -19.59 6.95 -0.98
CA ASN A 237 -18.49 7.15 -1.92
C ASN A 237 -17.16 6.83 -1.24
N LEU A 238 -16.17 6.43 -2.06
CA LEU A 238 -14.82 6.24 -1.56
C LEU A 238 -14.14 7.60 -1.37
N ASP A 239 -13.73 7.85 -0.14
CA ASP A 239 -12.91 8.99 0.27
C ASP A 239 -11.45 8.55 0.45
N LEU A 240 -10.55 9.52 0.54
CA LEU A 240 -9.12 9.28 0.75
C LEU A 240 -8.64 9.92 2.06
N ALA A 241 -7.91 9.15 2.88
CA ALA A 241 -7.11 9.67 3.98
C ALA A 241 -5.64 9.69 3.56
N VAL A 242 -4.97 10.84 3.68
CA VAL A 242 -3.60 11.03 3.18
C VAL A 242 -2.66 11.40 4.32
N ALA A 243 -1.63 10.58 4.55
CA ALA A 243 -0.58 10.88 5.51
C ALA A 243 0.45 11.85 4.93
N ASN A 244 0.45 13.09 5.42
CA ASN A 244 1.43 14.11 5.03
C ASN A 244 2.58 14.14 6.03
N SER A 245 3.67 13.50 5.63
CA SER A 245 4.85 13.20 6.46
C SER A 245 5.52 14.45 7.06
N ASP A 246 5.75 15.51 6.28
CA ASP A 246 6.45 16.71 6.77
C ASP A 246 5.53 17.78 7.36
N ALA A 247 4.23 17.72 7.04
CA ALA A 247 3.23 18.61 7.61
C ALA A 247 2.65 18.10 8.94
N ASP A 248 3.05 16.90 9.39
CA ASP A 248 2.54 16.25 10.61
C ASP A 248 1.00 16.24 10.66
N GLU A 249 0.35 15.86 9.56
CA GLU A 249 -1.11 15.86 9.47
C GLU A 249 -1.63 14.66 8.66
N ILE A 250 -2.89 14.31 8.91
CA ILE A 250 -3.70 13.53 7.98
C ILE A 250 -4.67 14.47 7.28
N VAL A 251 -4.75 14.39 5.95
CA VAL A 251 -5.75 15.13 5.17
C VAL A 251 -6.79 14.18 4.63
N ILE A 252 -8.05 14.47 4.92
CA ILE A 252 -9.21 13.75 4.40
C ILE A 252 -9.70 14.45 3.16
N VAL A 253 -9.80 13.72 2.06
CA VAL A 253 -10.21 14.21 0.75
C VAL A 253 -11.48 13.45 0.35
N LEU A 254 -12.63 14.14 0.36
CA LEU A 254 -13.92 13.50 0.14
C LEU A 254 -14.20 13.26 -1.34
N GLY A 255 -14.68 12.06 -1.68
CA GLY A 255 -15.03 11.63 -3.02
C GLY A 255 -16.47 11.94 -3.37
N TYR A 256 -16.72 12.31 -4.63
CA TYR A 256 -18.07 12.50 -5.15
C TYR A 256 -18.66 11.26 -5.83
N GLY A 257 -17.94 10.14 -5.82
CA GLY A 257 -18.35 8.90 -6.48
C GLY A 257 -18.35 8.95 -8.00
N ASN A 258 -17.73 9.96 -8.61
CA ASN A 258 -17.54 10.11 -10.05
C ASN A 258 -16.05 10.25 -10.42
N GLY A 259 -15.16 9.80 -9.53
CA GLY A 259 -13.72 9.95 -9.67
C GLY A 259 -13.20 11.35 -9.42
N SER A 260 -14.04 12.28 -8.95
CA SER A 260 -13.62 13.60 -8.50
C SER A 260 -13.75 13.79 -7.01
N PHE A 261 -12.90 14.67 -6.47
CA PHE A 261 -12.71 14.85 -5.05
C PHE A 261 -12.71 16.33 -4.67
N LYS A 262 -13.25 16.66 -3.50
CA LYS A 262 -13.29 18.03 -2.97
C LYS A 262 -13.68 17.99 -1.48
N SER A 263 -13.38 19.08 -0.77
CA SER A 263 -13.34 19.14 0.69
C SER A 263 -12.05 18.55 1.25
N ARG A 264 -11.44 19.29 2.18
CA ARG A 264 -10.22 18.90 2.88
C ARG A 264 -10.44 19.16 4.36
N VAL A 265 -10.42 18.10 5.15
CA VAL A 265 -10.28 18.21 6.60
C VAL A 265 -8.83 17.85 6.92
N SER A 266 -8.07 18.82 7.44
CA SER A 266 -6.74 18.57 7.96
C SER A 266 -6.84 18.25 9.45
N VAL A 267 -6.31 17.10 9.84
CA VAL A 267 -6.19 16.69 11.23
C VAL A 267 -4.71 16.77 11.60
N SER A 268 -4.34 17.80 12.35
CA SER A 268 -2.97 17.96 12.84
C SER A 268 -2.64 16.87 13.86
N LEU A 269 -1.47 16.27 13.68
CA LEU A 269 -0.86 15.32 14.61
C LEU A 269 0.12 16.07 15.52
N ASN A 270 0.73 15.32 16.44
CA ASN A 270 1.78 15.86 17.29
C ASN A 270 2.98 16.33 16.46
N SER A 271 3.52 17.50 16.79
CA SER A 271 4.70 18.02 16.09
C SER A 271 5.86 17.04 16.11
N GLY A 272 6.43 16.80 14.92
CA GLY A 272 7.46 15.82 14.65
C GLY A 272 6.95 14.38 14.64
N SER A 273 5.67 14.13 14.38
CA SER A 273 5.09 12.78 14.23
C SER A 273 5.65 12.02 13.02
N ASN A 274 5.73 12.69 11.88
CA ASN A 274 6.18 12.13 10.61
C ASN A 274 5.40 10.86 10.22
N PRO A 275 4.09 10.98 9.92
CA PRO A 275 3.27 9.82 9.56
C PRO A 275 3.78 9.20 8.26
N GLN A 276 3.98 7.88 8.25
CA GLN A 276 4.53 7.15 7.10
C GLN A 276 3.54 6.18 6.48
N SER A 277 2.61 5.67 7.28
CA SER A 277 1.64 4.65 6.87
C SER A 277 0.39 4.82 7.71
N LEU A 278 -0.75 4.43 7.16
CA LEU A 278 -2.02 4.43 7.84
C LEU A 278 -2.86 3.23 7.41
N VAL A 279 -3.78 2.82 8.26
CA VAL A 279 -4.79 1.81 7.96
C VAL A 279 -6.15 2.29 8.46
N ILE A 280 -7.19 1.88 7.76
CA ILE A 280 -8.59 2.25 8.03
C ILE A 280 -9.30 1.05 8.66
N GLY A 281 -10.12 1.29 9.66
CA GLY A 281 -10.94 0.27 10.31
C GLY A 281 -11.80 0.87 11.40
N ASP A 282 -12.76 0.10 11.91
CA ASP A 282 -13.51 0.49 13.12
C ASP A 282 -12.74 -0.05 14.35
N PHE A 283 -12.02 0.83 15.05
CA PHE A 283 -11.18 0.45 16.18
C PHE A 283 -11.91 0.56 17.53
N ASN A 284 -13.11 1.15 17.55
CA ASN A 284 -13.88 1.39 18.76
C ASN A 284 -15.26 0.67 18.78
N ASN A 285 -15.63 0.00 17.69
CA ASN A 285 -16.90 -0.69 17.43
C ASN A 285 -18.13 0.24 17.33
N ASP A 286 -17.99 1.44 16.76
CA ASP A 286 -19.09 2.39 16.54
C ASP A 286 -19.64 2.39 15.09
N ASN A 287 -19.16 1.48 14.25
CA ASN A 287 -19.44 1.34 12.82
C ASN A 287 -19.02 2.55 11.97
N LYS A 288 -18.02 3.31 12.41
CA LYS A 288 -17.43 4.41 11.64
C LYS A 288 -15.99 4.09 11.30
N SER A 289 -15.53 4.67 10.20
CA SER A 289 -14.15 4.54 9.75
C SER A 289 -13.22 5.35 10.65
N ASP A 290 -12.38 4.67 11.43
CA ASP A 290 -11.26 5.23 12.18
C ASP A 290 -9.94 5.07 11.41
N ILE A 291 -8.88 5.76 11.85
CA ILE A 291 -7.55 5.74 11.22
C ILE A 291 -6.48 5.41 12.26
N ALA A 292 -5.70 4.36 12.02
CA ALA A 292 -4.48 4.09 12.77
C ALA A 292 -3.25 4.50 11.95
N ILE A 293 -2.28 5.15 12.58
CA ILE A 293 -1.17 5.84 11.90
C ILE A 293 0.16 5.43 12.51
N ALA A 294 1.12 5.05 11.66
CA ALA A 294 2.50 4.80 12.07
C ALA A 294 3.34 6.09 11.98
N ASN A 295 3.76 6.61 13.14
CA ASN A 295 4.52 7.85 13.28
C ASN A 295 6.02 7.56 13.45
N LYS A 296 6.80 7.80 12.39
CA LYS A 296 8.20 7.38 12.32
C LYS A 296 9.14 8.13 13.25
N LYS A 297 8.96 9.44 13.42
CA LYS A 297 9.88 10.25 14.25
C LYS A 297 9.57 10.16 15.75
N LYS A 298 8.39 9.67 16.12
CA LYS A 298 7.94 9.50 17.51
C LYS A 298 7.93 8.04 17.97
N ASP A 299 8.27 7.09 17.11
CA ASP A 299 8.16 5.64 17.38
C ASP A 299 6.82 5.26 18.02
N SER A 300 5.71 5.78 17.46
CA SER A 300 4.38 5.66 18.06
C SER A 300 3.31 5.33 17.04
N ILE A 301 2.18 4.81 17.53
CA ILE A 301 0.96 4.63 16.77
C ILE A 301 -0.03 5.69 17.25
N GLY A 302 -0.58 6.48 16.33
CA GLY A 302 -1.69 7.40 16.61
C GLY A 302 -3.01 6.79 16.17
N ILE A 303 -4.11 7.09 16.86
CA ILE A 303 -5.46 6.70 16.47
C ILE A 303 -6.31 7.96 16.32
N LEU A 304 -6.97 8.10 15.16
CA LEU A 304 -7.98 9.12 14.91
C LEU A 304 -9.34 8.44 14.85
N LEU A 305 -10.24 8.81 15.75
CA LEU A 305 -11.61 8.27 15.77
C LEU A 305 -12.51 9.07 14.84
N GLY A 306 -13.20 8.39 13.95
CA GLY A 306 -14.08 8.99 12.96
C GLY A 306 -15.43 9.40 13.57
N HIS A 307 -15.90 10.59 13.24
CA HIS A 307 -17.25 11.03 13.65
C HIS A 307 -18.35 10.61 12.67
N GLY A 308 -17.97 10.14 11.47
CA GLY A 308 -18.89 9.71 10.41
C GLY A 308 -19.47 10.85 9.58
N ASN A 309 -18.85 12.02 9.63
CA ASN A 309 -19.23 13.20 8.85
C ASN A 309 -18.03 13.81 8.11
N GLY A 310 -16.91 13.07 8.01
CA GLY A 310 -15.63 13.53 7.51
C GLY A 310 -14.72 14.17 8.56
N ASP A 311 -15.20 14.40 9.78
CA ASP A 311 -14.39 14.92 10.90
C ASP A 311 -13.83 13.79 11.77
N PHE A 312 -12.71 14.09 12.45
CA PHE A 312 -12.00 13.15 13.32
C PHE A 312 -11.61 13.79 14.65
N ALA A 313 -11.58 12.97 15.70
CA ALA A 313 -10.97 13.31 16.99
C ALA A 313 -9.64 12.56 17.17
N ALA A 314 -8.59 13.27 17.55
CA ALA A 314 -7.31 12.67 17.91
C ALA A 314 -7.35 12.08 19.33
N GLN A 315 -6.74 10.90 19.52
CA GLN A 315 -6.45 10.30 20.83
C GLN A 315 -4.97 10.03 21.03
#